data_AF-A0AAV7JUN0-F1
#
_entry.id   AF-A0AAV7JUN0-F1
#
_cell.length_a   1.000
_cell.length_b   1.000
_cell.length_c   1.000
_cell.angle_alpha   90.00
_cell.angle_beta   90.00
_cell.angle_gamma   90.00
#
_symmetry.space_group_name_H-M   'P 1'
#
loop_
_entity.id
_entity.type
_entity.pdbx_description
1 polymer ?
#
loop_
_entity_poly.entity_id
_entity_poly.type
_entity_poly.pdbx_seq_one_letter_code
_entity_poly.pdbx_strand_id
1 'polypeptide(L)'
;MTDIEQKVDMHEVNFEALKPWVSEQITKILGIKDEVVIELIFSFLENDRYPNGKTLQIVLIGFLQSEPARKFVGQLWDHLLSAQENPSELPDIQVLMT
;
A
#
# COMPACT_ATOMS: atom_id res chain seq x y z
N MET A 1 7.95 6.69 9.38
CA MET A 1 6.51 7.02 9.57
C MET A 1 6.35 8.52 9.48
N THR A 2 6.28 9.05 8.26
CA THR A 2 5.98 10.49 8.11
C THR A 2 5.30 10.84 6.80
N ASP A 3 5.39 10.00 5.77
CA ASP A 3 5.13 10.50 4.42
C ASP A 3 3.71 10.21 3.90
N ILE A 4 2.78 9.73 4.74
CA ILE A 4 1.37 9.45 4.35
C ILE A 4 0.61 10.70 3.83
N GLU A 5 1.14 11.90 4.08
CA GLU A 5 0.63 13.17 3.56
C GLU A 5 1.29 13.59 2.25
N GLN A 6 2.42 12.98 1.88
CA GLN A 6 3.10 13.24 0.62
C GLN A 6 2.24 12.73 -0.52
N LYS A 7 2.21 13.50 -1.61
CA LYS A 7 1.34 13.22 -2.75
C LYS A 7 1.93 12.09 -3.60
N VAL A 8 1.11 11.07 -3.86
CA VAL A 8 1.38 9.99 -4.82
C VAL A 8 0.52 10.22 -6.06
N ASP A 9 1.14 10.22 -7.23
CA ASP A 9 0.54 10.24 -8.57
C ASP A 9 0.45 8.80 -9.09
N MET A 10 -0.74 8.21 -9.07
CA MET A 10 -0.94 6.81 -9.44
C MET A 10 -0.69 6.53 -10.94
N HIS A 11 -0.54 7.57 -11.77
CA HIS A 11 -0.11 7.39 -13.18
C HIS A 11 1.40 7.14 -13.33
N GLU A 12 2.20 7.50 -12.32
CA GLU A 12 3.66 7.30 -12.32
C GLU A 12 4.07 6.02 -11.58
N VAL A 13 3.09 5.26 -11.07
CA VAL A 13 3.31 4.08 -10.24
C VAL A 13 2.77 2.82 -10.93
N ASN A 14 3.63 1.84 -11.21
CA ASN A 14 3.19 0.49 -11.56
C ASN A 14 2.82 -0.28 -10.27
N PHE A 15 1.64 0.02 -9.73
CA PHE A 15 1.23 -0.50 -8.42
C PHE A 15 0.73 -1.96 -8.47
N GLU A 16 0.48 -2.53 -9.66
CA GLU A 16 0.15 -3.96 -9.80
C GLU A 16 1.26 -4.85 -9.20
N ALA A 17 2.51 -4.41 -9.31
CA ALA A 17 3.67 -5.09 -8.73
C ALA A 17 3.63 -5.17 -7.19
N LEU A 18 2.83 -4.33 -6.52
CA LEU A 18 2.65 -4.35 -5.07
C LEU A 18 1.59 -5.36 -4.61
N LYS A 19 0.79 -5.95 -5.51
CA LYS A 19 -0.28 -6.89 -5.14
C LYS A 19 0.20 -8.07 -4.30
N PRO A 20 1.35 -8.71 -4.59
CA PRO A 20 1.88 -9.78 -3.74
C PRO A 20 2.20 -9.29 -2.32
N TRP A 21 2.84 -8.12 -2.20
CA TRP A 21 3.18 -7.53 -0.89
C TRP A 21 1.93 -7.17 -0.09
N VAL A 22 0.95 -6.50 -0.71
CA VAL A 22 -0.33 -6.17 -0.07
C VAL A 22 -1.03 -7.44 0.40
N SER A 23 -1.15 -8.46 -0.46
CA SER A 23 -1.79 -9.73 -0.09
C SER A 23 -1.11 -10.41 1.09
N GLU A 24 0.24 -10.39 1.15
CA GLU A 24 1.00 -10.95 2.25
C GLU A 24 0.77 -10.17 3.55
N GLN A 25 0.82 -8.84 3.51
CA GLN A 25 0.60 -8.01 4.71
C GLN A 25 -0.82 -8.13 5.27
N ILE A 26 -1.83 -8.13 4.41
CA ILE A 26 -3.23 -8.34 4.83
C ILE A 26 -3.39 -9.73 5.47
N THR A 27 -2.79 -10.76 4.86
CA THR A 27 -2.82 -12.12 5.43
C THR A 27 -2.12 -12.19 6.80
N LYS A 28 -1.00 -11.49 6.97
CA LYS A 28 -0.29 -11.41 8.26
C LYS A 28 -1.11 -10.71 9.35
N ILE A 29 -1.81 -9.62 9.00
CA ILE A 29 -2.59 -8.83 9.96
C ILE A 29 -3.86 -9.58 10.37
N LEU A 30 -4.57 -10.17 9.41
CA LEU A 30 -5.86 -10.82 9.65
C LEU A 30 -5.74 -12.31 10.03
N GLY A 31 -4.61 -12.95 9.74
CA GLY A 31 -4.42 -14.39 9.87
C GLY A 31 -5.08 -15.21 8.76
N ILE A 32 -5.71 -14.54 7.79
CA ILE A 32 -6.45 -15.11 6.67
C ILE A 32 -6.24 -14.20 5.46
N LYS A 33 -6.13 -14.79 4.27
CA LYS A 33 -6.19 -14.04 3.02
C LYS A 33 -7.63 -13.56 2.81
N ASP A 34 -7.83 -12.25 2.86
CA ASP A 34 -9.11 -11.61 2.58
C ASP A 34 -9.03 -10.83 1.26
N GLU A 35 -9.58 -11.42 0.19
CA GLU A 35 -9.56 -10.81 -1.15
C GLU A 35 -10.43 -9.56 -1.22
N VAL A 36 -11.46 -9.42 -0.39
CA VAL A 36 -12.33 -8.22 -0.38
C VAL A 36 -11.55 -7.01 0.12
N VAL A 37 -10.75 -7.17 1.17
CA VAL A 37 -9.90 -6.08 1.69
C VAL A 37 -8.80 -5.71 0.70
N ILE A 38 -8.20 -6.70 0.04
CA ILE A 38 -7.17 -6.46 -0.98
C ILE A 38 -7.76 -5.68 -2.15
N GLU A 39 -8.89 -6.13 -2.72
CA GLU A 39 -9.53 -5.44 -3.84
C GLU A 39 -10.05 -4.05 -3.45
N LEU A 40 -10.48 -3.83 -2.20
CA LEU A 40 -10.83 -2.50 -1.69
C LEU A 40 -9.63 -1.55 -1.74
N ILE A 41 -8.44 -2.00 -1.34
CA ILE A 41 -7.23 -1.16 -1.36
C ILE A 41 -6.89 -0.78 -2.81
N PHE A 42 -6.92 -1.75 -3.72
CA PHE A 42 -6.61 -1.53 -5.13
C PHE A 42 -7.64 -0.59 -5.77
N SER A 43 -8.93 -0.85 -5.58
CA SER A 43 -10.01 0.01 -6.08
C SER A 43 -9.90 1.44 -5.54
N PHE A 44 -9.52 1.60 -4.27
CA PHE A 44 -9.35 2.93 -3.67
C PHE A 44 -8.21 3.71 -4.34
N LEU A 45 -7.09 3.05 -4.61
CA LEU A 45 -5.92 3.67 -5.24
C LEU A 45 -6.16 3.97 -6.73
N GLU A 46 -6.95 3.16 -7.44
CA GLU A 46 -7.29 3.39 -8.84
C GLU A 46 -8.32 4.50 -9.05
N ASN A 47 -9.18 4.76 -8.06
CA ASN A 47 -10.33 5.66 -8.20
C ASN A 47 -9.95 7.15 -8.28
N ASP A 48 -8.74 7.53 -7.85
CA ASP A 48 -8.23 8.90 -7.95
C ASP A 48 -6.76 8.87 -8.39
N ARG A 49 -6.36 9.81 -9.25
CA ARG A 49 -4.95 10.01 -9.61
C ARG A 49 -4.11 10.35 -8.38
N TYR A 50 -4.70 11.05 -7.41
CA TYR A 50 -4.02 11.52 -6.20
C TYR A 50 -4.75 11.06 -4.94
N PRO A 51 -4.72 9.75 -4.62
CA PRO A 51 -5.45 9.22 -3.48
C PRO A 51 -4.97 9.85 -2.17
N ASN A 52 -5.85 9.88 -1.17
CA ASN A 52 -5.52 10.40 0.15
C ASN A 52 -5.20 9.25 1.12
N GLY A 53 -3.93 9.14 1.54
CA GLY A 53 -3.47 8.09 2.45
C GLY A 53 -4.19 8.08 3.81
N LYS A 54 -4.54 9.25 4.36
CA LYS A 54 -5.32 9.32 5.62
C LYS A 54 -6.72 8.76 5.46
N THR A 55 -7.38 9.03 4.33
CA THR A 55 -8.69 8.46 4.04
C THR A 55 -8.61 6.95 3.91
N LEU A 56 -7.61 6.42 3.18
CA LEU A 56 -7.37 4.98 3.09
C LEU A 56 -7.16 4.36 4.48
N GLN A 57 -6.36 5.00 5.34
CA GLN A 57 -6.15 4.55 6.71
C GLN A 57 -7.47 4.48 7.48
N ILE A 58 -8.31 5.51 7.43
CA ILE A 58 -9.62 5.53 8.11
C ILE A 58 -10.51 4.37 7.64
N VAL A 59 -10.57 4.13 6.33
CA VAL A 59 -11.33 3.01 5.76
C VAL A 59 -10.80 1.68 6.32
N LEU A 60 -9.48 1.49 6.31
CA LEU A 60 -8.85 0.24 6.76
C LEU A 60 -8.90 0.02 8.28
N ILE A 61 -9.09 1.05 9.11
CA ILE A 61 -9.31 0.88 10.55
C ILE A 61 -10.53 -0.02 10.82
N GLY A 62 -11.57 0.05 9.97
CA GLY A 62 -12.76 -0.80 10.07
C GLY A 62 -12.49 -2.29 9.85
N PHE A 63 -11.36 -2.65 9.24
CA PHE A 63 -10.96 -4.02 8.93
C PHE A 63 -9.77 -4.48 9.78
N LEU A 64 -8.75 -3.63 9.92
CA LEU A 64 -7.45 -3.97 10.47
C LEU A 64 -7.23 -3.48 11.91
N GLN A 65 -8.19 -2.74 12.48
CA GLN A 65 -8.03 -2.00 13.74
C GLN A 65 -7.02 -0.85 13.66
N SER A 66 -7.00 0.01 14.67
CA SER A 66 -6.30 1.32 14.64
C SER A 66 -4.80 1.21 14.34
N GLU A 67 -4.05 0.52 15.19
CA GLU A 67 -2.59 0.45 15.07
C GLU A 67 -2.11 -0.35 13.85
N PRO A 68 -2.67 -1.53 13.52
CA PRO A 68 -2.26 -2.26 12.32
C PRO A 68 -2.58 -1.49 11.03
N ALA A 69 -3.75 -0.83 10.93
CA ALA A 69 -4.08 0.00 9.77
C ALA A 69 -3.07 1.15 9.58
N ARG A 70 -2.73 1.85 10.67
CA ARG A 70 -1.74 2.94 10.65
C ARG A 70 -0.37 2.46 10.17
N LYS A 71 0.10 1.30 10.65
CA LYS A 71 1.39 0.73 10.22
C LYS A 71 1.36 0.28 8.76
N PHE A 72 0.30 -0.44 8.38
CA PHE A 72 0.13 -0.93 7.01
C PHE A 72 0.09 0.21 5.99
N VAL A 73 -0.76 1.22 6.21
CA VAL A 73 -0.88 2.32 5.25
C VAL A 73 0.39 3.16 5.19
N GLY A 74 1.09 3.35 6.32
CA GLY A 74 2.40 4.00 6.31
C GLY A 74 3.40 3.30 5.39
N GLN A 75 3.54 1.99 5.53
CA GLN A 75 4.45 1.20 4.68
C GLN A 75 3.99 1.16 3.22
N LEU A 76 2.69 1.00 2.98
CA LEU A 76 2.13 1.06 1.62
C LEU A 76 2.48 2.40 0.96
N TRP A 77 2.37 3.50 1.70
CA TRP A 77 2.68 4.81 1.19
C TRP A 77 4.17 4.99 0.87
N ASP A 78 5.04 4.49 1.73
CA ASP A 78 6.50 4.47 1.49
C ASP A 78 6.82 3.68 0.19
N HIS A 79 6.13 2.56 -0.06
CA HIS A 79 6.29 1.80 -1.31
C HIS A 79 5.78 2.55 -2.55
N LEU A 80 4.63 3.22 -2.45
CA LEU A 80 4.06 3.99 -3.55
C LEU A 80 4.95 5.19 -3.92
N LEU A 81 5.49 5.90 -2.93
CA LEU A 81 6.43 7.00 -3.15
C LEU A 81 7.73 6.52 -3.79
N SER A 82 8.30 5.42 -3.29
CA SER A 82 9.50 4.82 -3.87
C SER A 82 9.29 4.42 -5.35
N ALA A 83 8.15 3.82 -5.66
CA ALA A 83 7.79 3.44 -7.02
C ALA A 83 7.57 4.66 -7.94
N GLN A 84 6.98 5.75 -7.43
CA GLN A 84 6.84 7.00 -8.16
C GLN A 84 8.20 7.66 -8.46
N GLU A 85 9.13 7.62 -7.51
CA GLU A 85 10.47 8.21 -7.68
C GLU A 85 11.34 7.37 -8.64
N ASN A 86 11.10 6.05 -8.71
CA ASN A 86 11.90 5.12 -9.50
C ASN A 86 11.04 4.28 -10.47
N PRO A 87 10.36 4.90 -11.45
CA PRO A 87 9.39 4.22 -12.32
C PRO A 87 10.01 3.14 -13.25
N SER A 88 11.33 3.13 -13.39
CA SER A 88 12.09 2.14 -14.19
C SER A 88 12.67 0.97 -13.36
N GLU A 89 12.57 1.02 -12.02
CA GLU A 89 13.14 0.01 -11.13
C GLU A 89 12.02 -0.81 -10.44
N LEU A 90 11.53 -1.85 -11.12
CA LEU A 90 10.81 -2.95 -10.47
C LEU A 90 11.44 -4.27 -10.98
N PRO A 91 11.93 -5.21 -10.13
CA PRO A 91 12.05 -5.25 -8.67
C PRO A 91 13.49 -5.50 -8.16
N ASP A 92 13.80 -5.06 -6.93
CA ASP A 92 14.77 -5.76 -6.07
C ASP A 92 14.05 -6.28 -4.81
N ILE A 93 13.18 -7.28 -5.01
CA ILE A 93 12.57 -8.05 -3.91
C ILE A 93 13.56 -9.16 -3.43
N GLN A 94 14.88 -9.03 -3.65
CA GLN A 94 15.83 -10.09 -3.30
C GLN A 94 17.18 -9.68 -2.68
N VAL A 95 17.43 -8.43 -2.28
CA VAL A 95 18.75 -8.06 -1.71
C VAL A 95 18.63 -7.47 -0.30
N LEU A 96 18.18 -8.29 0.67
CA LEU A 96 18.55 -8.13 2.09
C LEU A 96 18.86 -9.50 2.72
N MET A 97 19.68 -10.30 2.03
CA MET A 97 20.52 -11.32 2.65
C MET A 97 21.99 -10.95 2.48
N THR A 98 22.45 -10.01 3.30
CA THR A 98 23.86 -9.80 3.65
C THR A 98 23.94 -9.30 5.07
#